data_AF-A0A935F8G4-F1
#
_entry.id   AF-A0A935F8G4-F1
#
_cell.length_a   1.000
_cell.length_b   1.000
_cell.length_c   1.000
_cell.angle_alpha   90.00
_cell.angle_beta   90.00
_cell.angle_gamma   90.00
#
_symmetry.space_group_name_H-M   'P 1'
#
loop_
_entity.id
_entity.type
_entity.pdbx_description
1 polymer ?
#
loop_
_entity_poly.entity_id
_entity_poly.type
_entity_poly.pdbx_seq_one_letter_code
_entity_poly.pdbx_strand_id
1 'polypeptide(L)'
;MISRTLFIAISFAFSITLTAQSIKKMPVAKSGCSFYGYCDISFETSFSQDSSIVYAGECNRDSISWGLICVKMVSLPAGLIRRRKF
;
A
#
# COMPACT_ATOMS: atom_id res chain seq x y z
N MET A 1 22.43 -35.11 28.08
CA MET A 1 21.05 -35.00 27.54
C MET A 1 20.56 -33.56 27.40
N ILE A 2 20.95 -32.63 28.28
CA ILE A 2 20.58 -31.20 28.27
C ILE A 2 21.00 -30.42 27.00
N SER A 3 22.15 -30.76 26.40
CA SER A 3 22.64 -30.08 25.19
C SER A 3 21.74 -30.33 23.96
N ARG A 4 21.19 -31.56 23.79
CA ARG A 4 20.32 -31.89 22.65
C ARG A 4 18.97 -31.18 22.73
N THR A 5 18.41 -31.04 23.93
CA THR A 5 17.16 -30.30 24.16
C THR A 5 17.34 -28.79 23.93
N LEU A 6 18.52 -28.24 24.23
CA LEU A 6 18.82 -26.83 23.98
C LEU A 6 18.87 -26.50 22.48
N PHE A 7 19.50 -27.37 21.67
CA PHE A 7 19.56 -27.20 20.22
C PHE A 7 18.18 -27.25 19.56
N ILE A 8 17.29 -28.12 20.04
CA ILE A 8 15.91 -28.22 19.52
C ILE A 8 15.07 -26.99 19.93
N ALA A 9 15.27 -26.46 21.14
CA ALA A 9 14.59 -25.25 21.57
C ALA A 9 15.03 -24.01 20.77
N ILE A 10 16.32 -23.91 20.43
CA ILE A 10 16.88 -22.80 19.65
C ILE A 10 16.39 -22.85 18.19
N SER A 11 16.30 -24.03 17.58
CA SER A 11 15.77 -24.16 16.21
C SER A 11 14.28 -23.81 16.13
N PHE A 12 13.49 -24.17 17.15
CA PHE A 12 12.07 -23.80 17.21
C PHE A 12 11.86 -22.29 17.39
N ALA A 13 12.70 -21.63 18.20
CA ALA A 13 12.65 -20.18 18.37
C ALA A 13 13.01 -19.40 17.09
N PHE A 14 13.87 -19.96 16.23
CA PHE A 14 14.29 -19.27 15.00
C PHE A 14 13.19 -19.26 13.92
N SER A 15 12.31 -20.27 13.89
CA SER A 15 11.22 -20.36 12.90
C SER A 15 10.15 -19.27 13.02
N ILE A 16 10.09 -18.57 14.16
CA ILE A 16 9.03 -17.57 14.45
C ILE A 16 9.37 -16.17 13.92
N THR A 17 10.57 -15.95 13.36
CA THR A 17 11.07 -14.61 13.01
C THR A 17 10.79 -14.16 11.57
N LEU A 18 10.05 -14.94 10.76
CA LEU A 18 10.01 -14.76 9.30
C LEU A 18 8.84 -13.96 8.71
N THR A 19 8.07 -13.19 9.49
CA THR A 19 6.94 -12.41 8.94
C THR A 19 7.03 -10.91 9.18
N ALA A 20 8.23 -10.32 9.08
CA ALA A 20 8.34 -8.86 8.98
C ALA A 20 7.92 -8.41 7.56
N GLN A 21 6.64 -8.08 7.38
CA GLN A 21 6.16 -7.54 6.11
C GLN A 21 6.72 -6.12 5.91
N SER A 22 7.64 -5.99 4.96
CA SER A 22 8.22 -4.71 4.56
C SER A 22 7.20 -3.87 3.77
N ILE A 23 7.09 -2.60 4.12
CA ILE A 23 6.31 -1.61 3.36
C ILE A 23 6.98 -1.40 2.00
N LYS A 24 6.22 -1.53 0.91
CA LYS A 24 6.72 -1.34 -0.45
C LYS A 24 6.11 -0.10 -1.10
N LYS A 25 6.91 0.59 -1.91
CA LYS A 25 6.42 1.64 -2.80
C LYS A 25 5.78 0.98 -4.02
N MET A 26 4.54 1.37 -4.33
CA MET A 26 3.75 0.81 -5.42
C MET A 26 3.10 1.94 -6.23
N PRO A 27 3.05 1.85 -7.57
CA PRO A 27 2.40 2.86 -8.40
C PRO A 27 0.87 2.81 -8.23
N VAL A 28 0.22 3.98 -8.24
CA VAL A 28 -1.24 4.06 -8.29
C VAL A 28 -1.67 4.08 -9.76
N ALA A 29 -1.88 2.90 -10.35
CA ALA A 29 -2.27 2.73 -11.75
C ALA A 29 -1.42 3.62 -12.70
N LYS A 30 -2.09 4.40 -13.57
CA LYS A 30 -1.45 5.36 -14.50
C LYS A 30 -1.53 6.83 -14.01
N SER A 31 -1.68 7.04 -12.70
CA SER A 31 -1.81 8.38 -12.12
C SER A 31 -0.50 9.18 -12.19
N GLY A 32 0.66 8.50 -12.16
CA GLY A 32 1.98 9.11 -11.94
C GLY A 32 2.34 9.23 -10.46
N CYS A 33 1.43 8.88 -9.55
CA CYS A 33 1.67 8.84 -8.12
C CYS A 33 2.08 7.43 -7.65
N SER A 34 2.62 7.36 -6.44
CA SER A 34 2.91 6.09 -5.76
C SER A 34 2.41 6.16 -4.33
N PHE A 35 2.04 5.01 -3.79
CA PHE A 35 1.72 4.83 -2.37
C PHE A 35 2.70 3.84 -1.74
N TYR A 36 2.78 3.87 -0.42
CA TYR A 36 3.54 2.93 0.37
C TYR A 36 2.55 2.06 1.13
N GLY A 37 2.64 0.75 0.98
CA GLY A 37 1.68 -0.17 1.59
C GLY A 37 2.25 -1.55 1.84
N TYR A 38 1.45 -2.35 2.52
CA TYR A 38 1.79 -3.72 2.87
C TYR A 38 1.26 -4.72 1.83
N CYS A 39 0.58 -4.30 0.78
CA CYS A 39 -0.08 -5.19 -0.17
C CYS A 39 -0.24 -4.51 -1.52
N ASP A 40 -0.20 -5.32 -2.57
CA ASP A 40 -0.49 -4.90 -3.93
C ASP A 40 -2.00 -4.67 -4.08
N ILE A 41 -2.38 -3.53 -4.66
CA ILE A 41 -3.77 -3.14 -4.91
C ILE A 41 -4.03 -3.17 -6.42
N SER A 42 -5.12 -3.85 -6.81
CA SER A 42 -5.69 -3.69 -8.14
C SER A 42 -6.64 -2.50 -8.14
N PHE A 43 -6.44 -1.56 -9.06
CA PHE A 43 -7.23 -0.33 -9.14
C PHE A 43 -8.29 -0.44 -10.25
N GLU A 44 -9.55 -0.26 -9.86
CA GLU A 44 -10.63 0.06 -10.78
C GLU A 44 -10.56 1.53 -11.18
N THR A 45 -10.72 1.80 -12.49
CA THR A 45 -10.67 3.15 -13.03
C THR A 45 -12.07 3.61 -13.43
N SER A 46 -12.50 4.75 -12.92
CA SER A 46 -13.75 5.41 -13.29
C SER A 46 -13.55 6.91 -13.52
N PHE A 47 -14.60 7.60 -13.95
CA PHE A 47 -14.61 9.05 -14.12
C PHE A 47 -15.63 9.67 -13.18
N SER A 48 -15.26 10.77 -12.52
CA SER A 48 -16.18 11.58 -11.73
C SER A 48 -16.97 12.56 -12.61
N GLN A 49 -17.97 13.23 -12.02
CA GLN A 49 -18.85 14.18 -12.73
C GLN A 49 -18.08 15.36 -13.36
N ASP A 50 -16.97 15.78 -12.76
CA ASP A 50 -16.05 16.81 -13.26
C ASP A 50 -15.04 16.26 -14.29
N SER A 51 -15.25 15.04 -14.79
CA SER A 51 -14.36 14.31 -15.72
C SER A 51 -12.98 13.96 -15.14
N SER A 52 -12.76 14.10 -13.84
CA SER A 52 -11.53 13.64 -13.20
C SER A 52 -11.45 12.11 -13.19
N ILE A 53 -10.24 11.57 -13.33
CA ILE A 53 -10.03 10.11 -13.33
C ILE A 53 -9.92 9.65 -11.88
N VAL A 54 -10.70 8.65 -11.51
CA VAL A 54 -10.70 8.05 -10.17
C VAL A 54 -10.12 6.65 -10.26
N TYR A 55 -9.11 6.38 -9.45
CA TYR A 55 -8.53 5.05 -9.23
C TYR A 55 -8.91 4.59 -7.83
N ALA A 56 -9.80 3.61 -7.74
CA ALA A 56 -10.24 3.04 -6.48
C ALA A 56 -9.77 1.59 -6.40
N GLY A 57 -9.24 1.19 -5.26
CA GLY A 57 -8.84 -0.19 -5.05
C GLY A 57 -8.82 -0.52 -3.58
N GLU A 58 -8.95 -1.79 -3.27
CA GLU A 58 -8.97 -2.30 -1.91
C GLU A 58 -7.82 -3.27 -1.72
N CYS A 59 -7.28 -3.26 -0.52
CA CYS A 59 -6.39 -4.30 -0.05
C CYS A 59 -7.07 -5.04 1.08
N ASN A 60 -7.04 -6.38 0.97
CA ASN A 60 -7.31 -7.26 2.07
C ASN A 60 -6.09 -8.15 2.31
N ARG A 61 -5.38 -7.91 3.41
CA ARG A 61 -4.21 -8.71 3.79
C ARG A 61 -4.28 -9.04 5.27
N ASP A 62 -4.15 -10.33 5.57
CA ASP A 62 -4.26 -10.89 6.92
C ASP A 62 -5.61 -10.52 7.57
N SER A 63 -5.61 -9.66 8.58
CA SER A 63 -6.80 -9.17 9.29
C SER A 63 -7.07 -7.67 9.09
N ILE A 64 -6.34 -7.02 8.16
CA ILE A 64 -6.46 -5.59 7.89
C ILE A 64 -6.98 -5.41 6.47
N SER A 65 -8.15 -4.76 6.37
CA SER A 65 -8.74 -4.35 5.10
C SER A 65 -8.79 -2.82 5.03
N TRP A 66 -8.36 -2.26 3.90
CA TRP A 66 -8.36 -0.82 3.68
C TRP A 66 -8.50 -0.49 2.20
N GLY A 67 -9.10 0.66 1.91
CA GLY A 67 -9.27 1.18 0.55
C GLY A 67 -8.31 2.33 0.26
N LEU A 68 -7.92 2.45 -1.01
CA LEU A 68 -7.21 3.60 -1.55
C LEU A 68 -8.00 4.19 -2.71
N ILE A 69 -8.31 5.48 -2.60
CA ILE A 69 -8.93 6.26 -3.67
C ILE A 69 -7.96 7.36 -4.07
N CYS A 70 -7.55 7.37 -5.33
CA CYS A 70 -6.73 8.42 -5.92
C CYS A 70 -7.51 9.11 -7.03
N VAL A 71 -7.63 10.44 -6.94
CA VAL A 71 -8.31 11.25 -7.94
C VAL A 71 -7.28 12.08 -8.70
N LYS A 72 -7.13 11.79 -9.99
CA LYS A 72 -6.34 12.61 -10.92
C LYS A 72 -7.23 13.72 -11.46
N MET A 73 -7.12 14.88 -10.81
CA MET A 73 -7.91 16.07 -11.16
C MET A 73 -7.59 16.57 -12.57
N VAL A 74 -8.62 16.80 -13.39
CA VAL A 74 -8.49 17.43 -14.72
C VAL A 74 -8.19 18.91 -14.60
N SER A 75 -8.83 19.58 -13.65
CA SER A 75 -8.57 21.00 -13.34
C SER A 75 -8.27 21.16 -11.85
N LEU A 76 -7.32 22.02 -11.51
CA LEU A 76 -7.09 22.34 -10.10
C LEU A 76 -8.08 23.40 -9.64
N PRO A 77 -8.66 23.26 -8.45
CA PRO A 77 -9.40 24.34 -7.84
C PRO A 77 -8.48 25.55 -7.64
N ALA A 78 -9.01 26.75 -7.85
CA ALA A 78 -8.25 28.01 -7.86
C ALA A 78 -7.37 28.21 -6.61
N GLY A 79 -7.79 27.69 -5.45
CA GLY A 79 -7.03 27.74 -4.19
C GLY A 79 -5.74 26.90 -4.18
N LEU A 80 -5.65 25.84 -4.98
CA LEU A 80 -4.48 24.94 -5.03
C LEU A 80 -3.45 25.34 -6.10
N ILE A 81 -3.84 26.15 -7.09
CA ILE A 81 -2.95 26.66 -8.14
C ILE A 81 -1.78 27.45 -7.54
N ARG A 82 -2.01 28.16 -6.43
CA ARG A 82 -1.00 29.02 -5.78
C ARG A 82 0.16 28.24 -5.12
N ARG A 83 0.02 26.94 -4.89
CA ARG A 83 1.03 26.10 -4.20
C ARG A 83 1.94 25.29 -5.12
N ARG A 84 1.86 25.49 -6.44
CA ARG A 84 2.72 24.83 -7.45
C ARG A 84 4.06 25.54 -7.72
N LYS A 85 4.59 26.31 -6.77
CA LYS A 85 5.98 26.77 -6.83
C LYS A 85 6.85 25.78 -6.05
N PHE A 86 7.41 24.80 -6.76
CA PHE A 86 8.56 24.02 -6.33
C PHE A 86 9.64 24.17 -7.39
#